data_AF-A0A0F9KRB3-F1
#
_entry.id   AF-A0A0F9KRB3-F1
#
_cell.length_a   1.000
_cell.length_b   1.000
_cell.length_c   1.000
_cell.angle_alpha   90.00
_cell.angle_beta   90.00
_cell.angle_gamma   90.00
#
_symmetry.space_group_name_H-M   'P 1'
#
loop_
_entity.id
_entity.type
_entity.pdbx_description
1 polymer ?
#
loop_
_entity_poly.entity_id
_entity_poly.type
_entity_poly.pdbx_seq_one_letter_code
_entity_poly.pdbx_strand_id
1 'polypeptide(L)'
;MPRTSRKAIDRTPNPLDAYSTWDIRIAKLIYYGFILGSTILVLGVWALILRFLFEGGAWDIFVGLGLGFQVAIIAGAVTGHLFLLVLFYTLFRGGMVKLCGALFKDRRLAKKWEDYDSLRLLVGVSLIGLYITLISLLLGFLPSVFFASIWEAWLWMVANFGIGEWILYVGGMVFIFVGIAFIGFILWNKGVFWVLSRVKTIEDEVEVDEQIKKEAIKEADERTLTRIFKKETGQKAIHRGKETKSYINWKKKQLLG
;
A
#
# COMPACT_ATOMS: atom_id res chain seq x y z
N MET A 1 -47.70 8.91 -17.34
CA MET A 1 -46.54 8.74 -18.25
C MET A 1 -45.49 7.88 -17.56
N PRO A 2 -45.14 6.71 -18.09
CA PRO A 2 -44.07 5.89 -17.52
C PRO A 2 -42.74 6.62 -17.71
N ARG A 3 -41.95 6.74 -16.65
CA ARG A 3 -40.61 7.35 -16.69
C ARG A 3 -39.73 6.48 -17.60
N THR A 4 -39.42 6.99 -18.79
CA THR A 4 -38.40 6.42 -19.67
C THR A 4 -37.10 6.32 -18.88
N SER A 5 -36.57 5.11 -18.70
CA SER A 5 -35.29 4.92 -18.03
C SER A 5 -34.25 5.70 -18.84
N ARG A 6 -33.53 6.61 -18.16
CA ARG A 6 -32.45 7.35 -18.80
C ARG A 6 -31.42 6.33 -19.26
N LYS A 7 -31.32 6.14 -20.56
CA LYS A 7 -30.30 5.30 -21.19
C LYS A 7 -28.94 5.81 -20.69
N ALA A 8 -28.19 4.96 -19.99
CA ALA A 8 -26.88 5.32 -19.50
C ALA A 8 -26.03 5.76 -20.70
N ILE A 9 -25.37 6.92 -20.57
CA ILE A 9 -24.49 7.46 -21.60
C ILE A 9 -23.40 6.42 -21.85
N ASP A 10 -23.29 5.97 -23.10
CA ASP A 10 -22.29 5.01 -23.56
C ASP A 10 -20.92 5.69 -23.53
N ARG A 11 -20.30 5.72 -22.34
CA ARG A 11 -18.94 6.22 -22.15
C ARG A 11 -18.00 5.06 -22.41
N THR A 12 -17.03 5.27 -23.29
CA THR A 12 -15.86 4.40 -23.40
C THR A 12 -15.30 4.17 -21.99
N PRO A 13 -15.15 2.91 -21.54
CA PRO A 13 -14.79 2.62 -20.15
C PRO A 13 -13.43 3.26 -19.83
N ASN A 14 -13.41 4.12 -18.82
CA ASN A 14 -12.18 4.74 -18.38
C ASN A 14 -11.40 3.68 -17.59
N PRO A 15 -10.09 3.49 -17.80
CA PRO A 15 -9.29 2.56 -17.00
C PRO A 15 -9.37 2.85 -15.49
N LEU A 16 -9.70 4.07 -15.08
CA LEU A 16 -9.91 4.43 -13.68
C LEU A 16 -11.23 3.88 -13.09
N ASP A 17 -12.22 3.52 -13.92
CA ASP A 17 -13.50 2.97 -13.46
C ASP A 17 -13.36 1.60 -12.76
N ALA A 18 -12.19 0.96 -12.94
CA ALA A 18 -11.83 -0.27 -12.24
C ALA A 18 -11.58 -0.08 -10.74
N TYR A 19 -11.34 1.15 -10.27
CA TYR A 19 -10.97 1.46 -8.88
C TYR A 19 -12.13 2.09 -8.10
N SER A 20 -12.11 1.97 -6.76
CA SER A 20 -13.10 2.63 -5.91
C SER A 20 -12.92 4.15 -5.92
N THR A 21 -13.99 4.91 -5.68
CA THR A 21 -13.90 6.37 -5.54
C THR A 21 -12.97 6.79 -4.40
N TRP A 22 -12.87 5.98 -3.34
CA TRP A 22 -11.93 6.20 -2.24
C TRP A 22 -10.48 5.97 -2.66
N ASP A 23 -10.21 4.88 -3.38
CA ASP A 23 -8.87 4.56 -3.90
C ASP A 23 -8.37 5.67 -4.84
N ILE A 24 -9.26 6.16 -5.72
CA ILE A 24 -8.97 7.28 -6.62
C ILE A 24 -8.66 8.57 -5.84
N ARG A 25 -9.36 8.83 -4.73
CA ARG A 25 -9.08 10.01 -3.88
C ARG A 25 -7.72 9.92 -3.21
N ILE A 26 -7.37 8.75 -2.68
CA ILE A 26 -6.05 8.52 -2.05
C ILE A 26 -4.95 8.66 -3.11
N ALA A 27 -5.13 8.05 -4.28
CA ALA A 27 -4.19 8.17 -5.40
C ALA A 27 -4.03 9.63 -5.84
N LYS A 28 -5.13 10.39 -5.94
CA LYS A 28 -5.09 11.84 -6.24
C LYS A 28 -4.35 12.64 -5.18
N LEU A 29 -4.55 12.35 -3.89
CA LEU A 29 -3.87 13.03 -2.81
C LEU A 29 -2.35 12.84 -2.91
N ILE A 30 -1.91 11.60 -3.09
CA ILE A 30 -0.49 11.27 -3.27
C ILE A 30 0.06 11.95 -4.54
N TYR A 31 -0.69 11.87 -5.64
CA TYR A 31 -0.30 12.47 -6.92
C TYR A 31 -0.16 13.99 -6.86
N TYR A 32 -1.12 14.69 -6.26
CA TYR A 32 -1.04 16.14 -6.05
C TYR A 32 0.05 16.49 -5.03
N GLY A 33 0.29 15.66 -4.03
CA GLY A 33 1.43 15.79 -3.12
C GLY A 33 2.77 15.76 -3.87
N PHE A 34 2.94 14.83 -4.81
CA PHE A 34 4.11 14.76 -5.68
C PHE A 34 4.25 16.00 -6.56
N ILE A 35 3.17 16.48 -7.18
CA ILE A 35 3.19 17.72 -7.99
C ILE A 35 3.57 18.92 -7.14
N LEU A 36 2.97 19.05 -5.96
CA LEU A 36 3.24 20.15 -5.04
C LEU A 36 4.69 20.14 -4.58
N GLY A 37 5.19 19.00 -4.09
CA GLY A 37 6.59 18.84 -3.69
C GLY A 37 7.56 19.14 -4.83
N SER A 38 7.24 18.68 -6.04
CA SER A 38 8.00 18.94 -7.26
C SER A 38 8.07 20.42 -7.60
N THR A 39 6.94 21.11 -7.53
CA THR A 39 6.86 22.55 -7.80
C THR A 39 7.66 23.34 -6.77
N ILE A 40 7.52 23.00 -5.48
CA ILE A 40 8.28 23.65 -4.40
C ILE A 40 9.78 23.41 -4.57
N LEU A 41 10.21 22.20 -4.90
CA LEU A 41 11.63 21.91 -5.17
C LEU A 41 12.17 22.73 -6.35
N VAL A 42 11.45 22.77 -7.48
CA VAL A 42 11.88 23.57 -8.64
C VAL A 42 12.00 25.05 -8.29
N LEU A 43 11.04 25.60 -7.55
CA LEU A 43 11.10 26.98 -7.05
C LEU A 43 12.29 27.20 -6.12
N GLY A 44 12.58 26.25 -5.24
CA GLY A 44 13.73 26.31 -4.34
C GLY A 44 15.07 26.27 -5.09
N VAL A 45 15.19 25.43 -6.13
CA VAL A 45 16.39 25.38 -6.98
C VAL A 45 16.61 26.72 -7.67
N TRP A 46 15.55 27.31 -8.22
CA TRP A 46 15.62 28.65 -8.83
C TRP A 46 16.00 29.72 -7.81
N ALA A 47 15.44 29.67 -6.60
CA ALA A 47 15.80 30.61 -5.53
C ALA A 47 17.29 30.52 -5.16
N LEU A 48 17.86 29.31 -5.09
CA LEU A 48 19.30 29.13 -4.88
C LEU A 48 20.14 29.67 -6.04
N ILE A 49 19.74 29.40 -7.28
CA ILE A 49 20.46 29.88 -8.47
C ILE A 49 20.45 31.41 -8.49
N LEU A 50 19.31 32.04 -8.22
CA LEU A 50 19.19 33.51 -8.18
C LEU A 50 20.04 34.09 -7.04
N ARG A 51 20.02 33.47 -5.86
CA ARG A 51 20.87 33.87 -4.74
C ARG A 51 22.35 33.80 -5.10
N PHE A 52 22.80 32.67 -5.66
CA PHE A 52 24.16 32.50 -6.13
C PHE A 52 24.56 33.55 -7.17
N LEU A 53 23.63 33.87 -8.08
CA LEU A 53 23.86 34.85 -9.13
C LEU A 53 24.03 36.27 -8.56
N PHE A 54 23.08 36.74 -7.73
CA PHE A 54 23.03 38.13 -7.29
C PHE A 54 23.82 38.41 -6.00
N GLU A 55 23.80 37.50 -5.02
CA GLU A 55 24.51 37.70 -3.75
C GLU A 55 25.93 37.12 -3.77
N GLY A 56 26.17 36.09 -4.60
CA GLY A 56 27.46 35.41 -4.69
C GLY A 56 28.50 36.12 -5.56
N GLY A 57 28.18 37.27 -6.15
CA GLY A 57 29.05 37.99 -7.10
C GLY A 57 29.21 37.29 -8.46
N ALA A 58 28.50 36.18 -8.69
CA ALA A 58 28.55 35.47 -9.97
C ALA A 58 27.92 36.28 -11.11
N TRP A 59 27.08 37.27 -10.80
CA TRP A 59 26.56 38.22 -11.78
C TRP A 59 27.66 39.05 -12.43
N ASP A 60 28.63 39.54 -11.66
CA ASP A 60 29.74 40.34 -12.21
C ASP A 60 30.62 39.48 -13.12
N ILE A 61 30.86 38.23 -12.72
CA ILE A 61 31.55 37.23 -13.56
C ILE A 61 30.76 37.00 -14.85
N PHE A 62 29.44 36.80 -14.75
CA PHE A 62 28.57 36.58 -15.90
C PHE A 62 28.57 37.75 -16.87
N VAL A 63 28.46 38.99 -16.38
CA VAL A 63 28.51 40.21 -17.20
C VAL A 63 29.89 40.41 -17.82
N GLY A 64 30.96 39.97 -17.16
CA GLY A 64 32.32 39.96 -17.69
C GLY A 64 32.60 38.90 -18.77
N LEU A 65 31.74 37.89 -18.93
CA LEU A 65 31.87 36.91 -20.00
C LEU A 65 31.55 37.53 -21.37
N GLY A 66 32.19 37.01 -22.42
CA GLY A 66 31.83 37.38 -23.80
C GLY A 66 30.36 37.09 -24.11
N LEU A 67 29.76 37.90 -24.98
CA LEU A 67 28.32 37.82 -25.32
C LEU A 67 27.88 36.41 -25.76
N GLY A 68 28.74 35.67 -26.48
CA GLY A 68 28.46 34.29 -26.86
C GLY A 68 28.28 33.33 -25.68
N PHE A 69 29.10 33.46 -24.63
CA PHE A 69 28.97 32.64 -23.41
C PHE A 69 27.73 33.02 -22.60
N GLN A 70 27.40 34.31 -22.50
CA GLN A 70 26.18 34.77 -21.84
C GLN A 70 24.93 34.19 -22.49
N VAL A 71 24.84 34.27 -23.83
CA VAL A 71 23.75 33.70 -24.61
C VAL A 71 23.69 32.17 -24.44
N ALA A 72 24.83 31.48 -24.46
CA ALA A 72 24.88 30.04 -24.25
C ALA A 72 24.38 29.61 -22.86
N ILE A 73 24.74 30.34 -21.79
CA ILE A 73 24.27 30.06 -20.43
C ILE A 73 22.75 30.26 -20.33
N ILE A 74 22.23 31.37 -20.86
CA ILE A 74 20.78 31.65 -20.84
C ILE A 74 20.02 30.60 -21.66
N ALA A 75 20.48 30.31 -22.88
CA ALA A 75 19.87 29.30 -23.73
C ALA A 75 19.92 27.90 -23.09
N GLY A 76 21.02 27.56 -22.41
CA GLY A 76 21.17 26.33 -21.64
C GLY A 76 20.19 26.25 -20.48
N ALA A 77 20.03 27.33 -19.70
CA ALA A 77 19.07 27.40 -18.60
C ALA A 77 17.62 27.25 -19.08
N VAL A 78 17.25 27.94 -20.17
CA VAL A 78 15.92 27.84 -20.79
C VAL A 78 15.68 26.42 -21.31
N THR A 79 16.64 25.84 -22.03
CA THR A 79 16.54 24.48 -22.57
C THR A 79 16.43 23.44 -21.46
N GLY A 80 17.26 23.57 -20.41
CA GLY A 80 17.19 22.71 -19.23
C GLY A 80 15.84 22.78 -18.53
N HIS A 81 15.28 23.98 -18.36
CA HIS A 81 13.95 24.16 -17.78
C HIS A 81 12.84 23.54 -18.63
N LEU A 82 12.87 23.75 -19.95
CA LEU A 82 11.91 23.13 -20.88
C LEU A 82 12.00 21.60 -20.85
N PHE A 83 13.21 21.04 -20.81
CA PHE A 83 13.41 19.60 -20.67
C PHE A 83 12.80 19.07 -19.36
N LEU A 84 12.97 19.81 -18.27
CA LEU A 84 12.38 19.49 -16.96
C LEU A 84 10.85 19.50 -17.02
N LEU A 85 10.24 20.46 -17.70
CA LEU A 85 8.78 20.50 -17.94
C LEU A 85 8.29 19.33 -18.78
N VAL A 86 9.02 18.95 -19.84
CA VAL A 86 8.69 17.78 -20.66
C VAL A 86 8.81 16.49 -19.85
N LEU A 87 9.86 16.35 -19.06
CA LEU A 87 10.05 15.19 -18.17
C LEU A 87 8.88 15.10 -17.18
N PHE A 88 8.50 16.20 -16.52
CA PHE A 88 7.31 16.23 -15.68
C PHE A 88 6.06 15.83 -16.44
N TYR A 89 5.80 16.43 -17.61
CA TYR A 89 4.63 16.09 -18.42
C TYR A 89 4.58 14.59 -18.78
N THR A 90 5.71 14.01 -19.21
CA THR A 90 5.78 12.59 -19.57
C THR A 90 5.62 11.66 -18.37
N LEU A 91 6.18 12.03 -17.22
CA LEU A 91 6.04 11.31 -15.96
C LEU A 91 4.59 11.34 -15.44
N PHE A 92 3.91 12.47 -15.64
CA PHE A 92 2.52 12.68 -15.26
C PHE A 92 1.52 12.10 -16.28
N ARG A 93 1.90 11.92 -17.55
CA ARG A 93 1.04 11.34 -18.59
C ARG A 93 0.74 9.87 -18.28
N GLY A 94 -0.51 9.61 -17.89
CA GLY A 94 -0.95 8.29 -17.44
C GLY A 94 -0.50 7.92 -16.02
N GLY A 95 0.13 8.86 -15.30
CA GLY A 95 0.65 8.67 -13.95
C GLY A 95 -0.43 8.20 -12.98
N MET A 96 -1.65 8.77 -13.03
CA MET A 96 -2.75 8.34 -12.17
C MET A 96 -3.13 6.86 -12.35
N VAL A 97 -3.21 6.35 -13.58
CA VAL A 97 -3.57 4.94 -13.83
C VAL A 97 -2.47 4.02 -13.31
N LYS A 98 -1.20 4.35 -13.59
CA LYS A 98 -0.05 3.60 -13.08
C LYS A 98 0.03 3.64 -11.54
N LEU A 99 -0.28 4.78 -10.94
CA LEU A 99 -0.25 4.99 -9.50
C LEU A 99 -1.39 4.23 -8.81
N CYS A 100 -2.59 4.22 -9.39
CA CYS A 100 -3.67 3.34 -8.94
C CYS A 100 -3.30 1.87 -9.06
N GLY A 101 -2.69 1.44 -10.17
CA GLY A 101 -2.23 0.05 -10.35
C GLY A 101 -1.10 -0.36 -9.42
N ALA A 102 -0.22 0.57 -9.04
CA ALA A 102 0.86 0.31 -8.09
C ALA A 102 0.35 0.24 -6.63
N LEU A 103 -0.58 1.12 -6.26
CA LEU A 103 -1.15 1.22 -4.92
C LEU A 103 -2.20 0.14 -4.64
N PHE A 104 -3.05 -0.15 -5.60
CA PHE A 104 -4.23 -0.99 -5.42
C PHE A 104 -4.17 -2.20 -6.35
N LYS A 105 -4.30 -3.39 -5.77
CA LYS A 105 -4.40 -4.64 -6.53
C LYS A 105 -5.77 -4.73 -7.19
N ASP A 106 -5.85 -5.44 -8.32
CA ASP A 106 -7.07 -5.57 -9.13
C ASP A 106 -8.33 -5.82 -8.30
N ARG A 107 -9.35 -4.98 -8.50
CA ARG A 107 -10.63 -5.05 -7.77
C ARG A 107 -11.33 -6.40 -7.90
N ARG A 108 -11.10 -7.13 -9.00
CA ARG A 108 -11.61 -8.50 -9.19
C ARG A 108 -11.05 -9.48 -8.16
N LEU A 109 -9.78 -9.33 -7.78
CA LEU A 109 -9.19 -10.07 -6.68
C LEU A 109 -9.79 -9.62 -5.36
N ALA A 110 -9.88 -8.31 -5.09
CA ALA A 110 -10.45 -7.79 -3.85
C ALA A 110 -11.89 -8.28 -3.60
N LYS A 111 -12.71 -8.40 -4.64
CA LYS A 111 -14.10 -8.87 -4.56
C LYS A 111 -14.24 -10.32 -4.09
N LYS A 112 -13.21 -11.17 -4.28
CA LYS A 112 -13.18 -12.55 -3.75
C LYS A 112 -13.08 -12.59 -2.21
N TRP A 113 -12.74 -11.46 -1.58
CA TRP A 113 -12.40 -11.35 -0.17
C TRP A 113 -13.23 -10.28 0.56
N GLU A 114 -14.30 -9.80 -0.08
CA GLU A 114 -15.14 -8.69 0.41
C GLU A 114 -15.88 -9.07 1.70
N ASP A 115 -16.19 -10.36 1.90
CA ASP A 115 -16.88 -10.85 3.11
C ASP A 115 -16.00 -10.89 4.38
N TYR A 116 -14.70 -10.60 4.26
CA TYR A 116 -13.72 -10.68 5.37
C TYR A 116 -13.29 -9.31 5.90
N ASP A 117 -14.15 -8.29 5.82
CA ASP A 117 -13.80 -6.92 6.24
C ASP A 117 -13.30 -6.83 7.69
N SER A 118 -13.91 -7.58 8.62
CA SER A 118 -13.48 -7.63 10.03
C SER A 118 -12.08 -8.25 10.18
N LEU A 119 -11.80 -9.35 9.47
CA LEU A 119 -10.49 -10.00 9.49
C LEU A 119 -9.43 -9.10 8.84
N ARG A 120 -9.77 -8.42 7.74
CA ARG A 120 -8.93 -7.46 7.06
C ARG A 120 -8.53 -6.31 7.99
N LEU A 121 -9.48 -5.78 8.76
CA LEU A 121 -9.22 -4.73 9.73
C LEU A 121 -8.33 -5.22 10.88
N LEU A 122 -8.59 -6.42 11.41
CA LEU A 122 -7.80 -7.01 12.49
C LEU A 122 -6.34 -7.28 12.07
N VAL A 123 -6.15 -7.86 10.88
CA VAL A 123 -4.83 -8.04 10.25
C VAL A 123 -4.16 -6.68 10.01
N GLY A 124 -4.94 -5.68 9.60
CA GLY A 124 -4.45 -4.33 9.45
C GLY A 124 -3.91 -3.74 10.75
N VAL A 125 -4.71 -3.75 11.82
CA VAL A 125 -4.31 -3.24 13.14
C VAL A 125 -3.09 -3.99 13.67
N SER A 126 -3.02 -5.32 13.50
CA SER A 126 -1.87 -6.09 13.95
C SER A 126 -0.58 -5.74 13.17
N LEU A 127 -0.67 -5.53 11.85
CA LEU A 127 0.46 -5.07 11.03
C LEU A 127 0.94 -3.67 11.44
N ILE A 128 0.02 -2.73 11.71
CA ILE A 128 0.39 -1.40 12.25
C ILE A 128 1.10 -1.54 13.59
N GLY A 129 0.57 -2.35 14.51
CA GLY A 129 1.19 -2.61 15.81
C GLY A 129 2.61 -3.18 15.67
N LEU A 130 2.79 -4.12 14.74
CA LEU A 130 4.11 -4.68 14.40
C LEU A 130 5.05 -3.60 13.86
N TYR A 131 4.59 -2.76 12.93
CA TYR A 131 5.42 -1.68 12.38
C TYR A 131 5.83 -0.66 13.43
N ILE A 132 4.90 -0.22 14.28
CA ILE A 132 5.21 0.72 15.38
C ILE A 132 6.25 0.09 16.30
N THR A 133 6.07 -1.18 16.68
CA THR A 133 7.03 -1.90 17.52
C THR A 133 8.42 -1.95 16.88
N LEU A 134 8.51 -2.30 15.58
CA LEU A 134 9.78 -2.35 14.85
C LEU A 134 10.43 -0.96 14.74
N ILE A 135 9.66 0.09 14.47
CA ILE A 135 10.17 1.46 14.38
C ILE A 135 10.65 1.93 15.76
N SER A 136 9.88 1.72 16.83
CA SER A 136 10.27 2.08 18.19
C SER A 136 11.53 1.35 18.63
N LEU A 137 11.65 0.06 18.32
CA LEU A 137 12.84 -0.73 18.59
C LEU A 137 14.04 -0.23 17.79
N LEU A 138 13.86 0.11 16.51
CA LEU A 138 14.90 0.73 15.68
C LEU A 138 15.35 2.08 16.27
N LEU A 139 14.42 2.94 16.69
CA LEU A 139 14.73 4.21 17.34
C LEU A 139 15.43 4.02 18.70
N GLY A 140 15.04 3.00 19.47
CA GLY A 140 15.65 2.67 20.75
C GLY A 140 17.08 2.11 20.64
N PHE A 141 17.44 1.52 19.50
CA PHE A 141 18.81 1.07 19.21
C PHE A 141 19.74 2.20 18.74
N LEU A 142 19.20 3.37 18.38
CA LEU A 142 20.03 4.50 17.98
C LEU A 142 20.68 5.14 19.21
N PRO A 143 22.00 5.40 19.18
CA PRO A 143 22.70 6.03 20.30
C PRO A 143 22.22 7.48 20.49
N SER A 144 22.30 7.99 21.72
CA SER A 144 21.90 9.37 22.04
C SER A 144 22.62 10.42 21.17
N VAL A 145 23.87 10.15 20.80
CA VAL A 145 24.67 10.98 19.90
C VAL A 145 23.97 11.19 18.55
N PHE A 146 23.26 10.19 18.03
CA PHE A 146 22.53 10.31 16.77
C PHE A 146 21.44 11.38 16.84
N PHE A 147 20.64 11.38 17.91
CA PHE A 147 19.59 12.39 18.12
C PHE A 147 20.18 13.78 18.38
N ALA A 148 21.30 13.85 19.11
CA ALA A 148 22.03 15.11 19.30
C ALA A 148 22.50 15.67 17.95
N SER A 149 23.07 14.84 17.07
CA SER A 149 23.50 15.26 15.73
C SER A 149 22.33 15.75 14.87
N ILE A 150 21.16 15.12 14.93
CA ILE A 150 19.96 15.61 14.23
C ILE A 150 19.55 16.98 14.76
N TRP A 151 19.56 17.17 16.08
CA TRP A 151 19.21 18.43 16.70
C TRP A 151 20.20 19.56 16.37
N GLU A 152 21.50 19.27 16.42
CA GLU A 152 22.56 20.21 16.02
C GLU A 152 22.46 20.57 14.53
N ALA A 153 22.22 19.58 13.66
CA ALA A 153 21.99 19.84 12.24
C ALA A 153 20.77 20.74 12.03
N TRP A 154 19.68 20.51 12.78
CA TRP A 154 18.50 21.38 12.74
C TRP A 154 18.82 22.82 13.15
N LEU A 155 19.51 23.02 14.28
CA LEU A 155 19.92 24.35 14.73
C LEU A 155 20.85 25.04 13.73
N TRP A 156 21.78 24.29 13.15
CA TRP A 156 22.67 24.79 12.10
C TRP A 156 21.89 25.21 10.86
N MET A 157 20.92 24.41 10.40
CA MET A 157 20.05 24.77 9.28
C MET A 157 19.27 26.06 9.61
N VAL A 158 18.70 26.17 10.81
CA VAL A 158 17.95 27.37 11.23
C VAL A 158 18.82 28.62 11.23
N ALA A 159 20.07 28.51 11.66
CA ALA A 159 20.99 29.65 11.70
C ALA A 159 21.53 30.06 10.32
N ASN A 160 21.67 29.11 9.38
CA ASN A 160 22.41 29.34 8.14
C ASN A 160 21.54 29.32 6.87
N PHE A 161 20.33 28.74 6.91
CA PHE A 161 19.48 28.64 5.74
C PHE A 161 18.85 29.98 5.41
N GLY A 162 19.04 30.42 4.16
CA GLY A 162 18.27 31.49 3.58
C GLY A 162 16.91 30.98 3.08
N ILE A 163 16.15 31.89 2.48
CA ILE A 163 14.80 31.60 1.99
C ILE A 163 14.82 30.47 0.94
N GLY A 164 15.80 30.44 0.04
CA GLY A 164 15.91 29.43 -1.00
C GLY A 164 16.18 28.03 -0.46
N GLU A 165 17.09 27.92 0.51
CA GLU A 165 17.42 26.67 1.20
C GLU A 165 16.21 26.14 1.99
N TRP A 166 15.45 27.03 2.63
CA TRP A 166 14.21 26.67 3.31
C TRP A 166 13.12 26.16 2.36
N ILE A 167 12.94 26.81 1.21
CA ILE A 167 11.99 26.35 0.19
C ILE A 167 12.37 24.95 -0.29
N LEU A 168 13.66 24.71 -0.56
CA LEU A 168 14.15 23.38 -0.93
C LEU A 168 13.93 22.34 0.16
N TYR A 169 14.25 22.69 1.41
CA TYR A 169 14.05 21.81 2.55
C TYR A 169 12.58 21.40 2.69
N VAL A 170 11.66 22.37 2.63
CA VAL A 170 10.21 22.13 2.69
C VAL A 170 9.76 21.26 1.52
N GLY A 171 10.21 21.54 0.29
CA GLY A 171 9.90 20.73 -0.89
C GLY A 171 10.38 19.29 -0.74
N GLY A 172 11.60 19.10 -0.23
CA GLY A 172 12.16 17.79 0.08
C GLY A 172 11.37 17.04 1.16
N MET A 173 10.98 17.74 2.23
CA MET A 173 10.16 17.15 3.30
C MET A 173 8.78 16.71 2.82
N VAL A 174 8.13 17.51 1.95
CA VAL A 174 6.86 17.11 1.31
C VAL A 174 7.05 15.82 0.51
N PHE A 175 8.14 15.71 -0.27
CA PHE A 175 8.47 14.50 -1.00
C PHE A 175 8.69 13.29 -0.11
N ILE A 176 9.46 13.45 0.97
CA ILE A 176 9.72 12.38 1.94
C ILE A 176 8.40 11.92 2.55
N PHE A 177 7.56 12.86 2.99
CA PHE A 177 6.27 12.53 3.60
C PHE A 177 5.33 11.81 2.63
N VAL A 178 5.20 12.31 1.40
CA VAL A 178 4.40 11.67 0.34
C VAL A 178 4.96 10.29 -0.01
N GLY A 179 6.28 10.15 -0.06
CA GLY A 179 6.98 8.88 -0.31
C GLY A 179 6.73 7.85 0.79
N ILE A 180 6.82 8.25 2.06
CA ILE A 180 6.50 7.40 3.21
C ILE A 180 5.02 6.97 3.15
N ALA A 181 4.11 7.92 2.92
CA ALA A 181 2.69 7.61 2.79
C ALA A 181 2.43 6.61 1.64
N PHE A 182 3.04 6.84 0.48
CA PHE A 182 2.95 5.95 -0.68
C PHE A 182 3.45 4.53 -0.36
N ILE A 183 4.65 4.41 0.23
CA ILE A 183 5.21 3.12 0.65
C ILE A 183 4.31 2.45 1.69
N GLY A 184 3.84 3.20 2.68
CA GLY A 184 2.92 2.72 3.71
C GLY A 184 1.65 2.13 3.11
N PHE A 185 1.03 2.80 2.12
CA PHE A 185 -0.13 2.28 1.41
C PHE A 185 0.17 1.03 0.58
N ILE A 186 1.33 0.97 -0.09
CA ILE A 186 1.76 -0.22 -0.81
C ILE A 186 1.92 -1.41 0.14
N LEU A 187 2.65 -1.21 1.24
CA LEU A 187 2.91 -2.24 2.24
C LEU A 187 1.60 -2.69 2.90
N TRP A 188 0.70 -1.75 3.20
CA TRP A 188 -0.62 -2.05 3.72
C TRP A 188 -1.43 -2.92 2.76
N ASN A 189 -1.66 -2.44 1.54
CA ASN A 189 -2.52 -3.14 0.59
C ASN A 189 -1.95 -4.49 0.17
N LYS A 190 -0.63 -4.58 -0.04
CA LYS A 190 0.01 -5.85 -0.40
C LYS A 190 0.17 -6.78 0.80
N GLY A 191 0.52 -6.26 1.96
CA GLY A 191 0.73 -7.02 3.20
C GLY A 191 -0.56 -7.63 3.72
N VAL A 192 -1.63 -6.84 3.84
CA VAL A 192 -2.95 -7.33 4.25
C VAL A 192 -3.44 -8.40 3.28
N PHE A 193 -3.29 -8.17 1.97
CA PHE A 193 -3.69 -9.16 0.95
C PHE A 193 -2.87 -10.45 1.05
N TRP A 194 -1.57 -10.36 1.27
CA TRP A 194 -0.70 -11.53 1.41
C TRP A 194 -1.13 -12.40 2.60
N VAL A 195 -1.40 -11.79 3.76
CA VAL A 195 -1.88 -12.50 4.94
C VAL A 195 -3.25 -13.14 4.68
N LEU A 196 -4.22 -12.40 4.14
CA LEU A 196 -5.56 -12.93 3.83
C LEU A 196 -5.50 -14.12 2.87
N SER A 197 -4.63 -14.04 1.85
CA SER A 197 -4.45 -15.15 0.91
C SER A 197 -3.96 -16.42 1.59
N ARG A 198 -3.09 -16.31 2.61
CA ARG A 198 -2.60 -17.45 3.38
C ARG A 198 -3.65 -18.02 4.31
N VAL A 199 -4.39 -17.17 5.02
CA VAL A 199 -5.44 -17.61 5.95
C VAL A 199 -6.51 -18.42 5.22
N LYS A 200 -6.96 -17.97 4.04
CA LYS A 200 -7.96 -18.72 3.28
C LYS A 200 -7.41 -19.98 2.63
N THR A 201 -6.16 -20.00 2.17
CA THR A 201 -5.58 -21.27 1.72
C THR A 201 -5.64 -22.32 2.83
N ILE A 202 -5.41 -21.92 4.09
CA ILE A 202 -5.53 -22.80 5.24
C ILE A 202 -7.01 -23.18 5.50
N GLU A 203 -7.94 -22.23 5.42
CA GLU A 203 -9.38 -22.49 5.59
C GLU A 203 -9.91 -23.46 4.52
N ASP A 204 -9.59 -23.21 3.25
CA ASP A 204 -9.96 -24.06 2.12
C ASP A 204 -9.35 -25.48 2.28
N GLU A 205 -8.09 -25.60 2.73
CA GLU A 205 -7.45 -26.89 3.04
C GLU A 205 -8.16 -27.64 4.17
N VAL A 206 -8.56 -26.94 5.23
CA VAL A 206 -9.31 -27.53 6.37
C VAL A 206 -10.69 -27.99 5.93
N GLU A 207 -11.40 -27.22 5.11
CA GLU A 207 -12.70 -27.62 4.56
C GLU A 207 -12.59 -28.87 3.67
N VAL A 208 -11.56 -28.94 2.82
CA VAL A 208 -11.28 -30.12 1.99
C VAL A 208 -10.96 -31.34 2.86
N ASP A 209 -10.12 -31.18 3.89
CA ASP A 209 -9.82 -32.25 4.83
C ASP A 209 -11.05 -32.73 5.61
N GLU A 210 -11.96 -31.83 5.98
CA GLU A 210 -13.23 -32.19 6.61
C GLU A 210 -14.16 -32.93 5.65
N GLN A 211 -14.23 -32.52 4.39
CA GLN A 211 -14.99 -33.22 3.35
C GLN A 211 -14.43 -34.61 3.09
N ILE A 212 -13.11 -34.75 2.95
CA ILE A 212 -12.44 -36.05 2.80
C ILE A 212 -12.71 -36.94 4.02
N LYS A 213 -12.67 -36.39 5.24
CA LYS A 213 -13.03 -37.16 6.45
C LYS A 213 -14.49 -37.61 6.41
N LYS A 214 -15.43 -36.75 6.00
CA LYS A 214 -16.84 -37.11 5.89
C LYS A 214 -17.08 -38.17 4.81
N GLU A 215 -16.43 -38.06 3.66
CA GLU A 215 -16.50 -39.06 2.59
C GLU A 215 -15.87 -40.38 3.01
N ALA A 216 -14.69 -40.36 3.64
CA ALA A 216 -14.05 -41.55 4.19
C ALA A 216 -14.90 -42.23 5.27
N ILE A 217 -15.63 -41.47 6.09
CA ILE A 217 -16.58 -42.02 7.08
C ILE A 217 -17.82 -42.61 6.39
N LYS A 218 -18.29 -42.04 5.28
CA LYS A 218 -19.42 -42.58 4.50
C LYS A 218 -19.06 -43.89 3.80
N GLU A 219 -17.82 -44.06 3.35
CA GLU A 219 -17.34 -45.26 2.67
C GLU A 219 -16.72 -46.30 3.62
N ALA A 220 -16.53 -45.97 4.90
CA ALA A 220 -15.93 -46.86 5.88
C ALA A 220 -16.79 -48.08 6.22
N ASP A 221 -16.14 -49.22 6.41
CA ASP A 221 -16.79 -50.45 6.87
C ASP A 221 -17.27 -50.33 8.34
N GLU A 222 -18.24 -51.17 8.71
CA GLU A 222 -18.88 -51.18 10.03
C GLU A 222 -17.85 -51.26 11.18
N ARG A 223 -16.75 -52.00 10.98
CA ARG A 223 -15.68 -52.15 11.98
C ARG A 223 -14.87 -50.87 12.17
N THR A 224 -14.58 -50.16 11.09
CA THR A 224 -13.88 -48.88 11.15
C THR A 224 -14.75 -47.80 11.78
N LEU A 225 -16.05 -47.75 11.48
CA LEU A 225 -17.01 -46.86 12.15
C LEU A 225 -17.07 -47.10 13.67
N THR A 226 -17.10 -48.37 14.07
CA THR A 226 -17.10 -48.79 15.49
C THR A 226 -15.83 -48.31 16.20
N ARG A 227 -14.68 -48.37 15.52
CA ARG A 227 -13.36 -47.95 16.04
C ARG A 227 -13.24 -46.43 16.13
N ILE A 228 -13.74 -45.69 15.14
CA ILE A 228 -13.79 -44.23 15.15
C ILE A 228 -14.70 -43.74 16.28
N PHE A 229 -15.92 -44.29 16.41
CA PHE A 229 -16.83 -43.94 17.50
C PHE A 229 -16.21 -44.15 18.88
N LYS A 230 -15.55 -45.30 19.09
CA LYS A 230 -14.86 -45.59 20.35
C LYS A 230 -13.71 -44.63 20.62
N LYS A 231 -13.00 -44.18 19.58
CA LYS A 231 -11.92 -43.20 19.69
C LYS A 231 -12.43 -41.80 20.05
N GLU A 232 -13.56 -41.38 19.47
CA GLU A 232 -14.13 -40.04 19.71
C GLU A 232 -14.91 -39.92 21.02
N THR A 233 -15.69 -40.95 21.37
CA THR A 233 -16.62 -40.87 22.51
C THR A 233 -16.13 -41.62 23.74
N GLY A 234 -15.09 -42.45 23.61
CA GLY A 234 -14.62 -43.36 24.66
C GLY A 234 -15.58 -44.52 24.97
N GLN A 235 -16.75 -44.58 24.33
CA GLN A 235 -17.79 -45.57 24.60
C GLN A 235 -17.74 -46.74 23.60
N LYS A 236 -18.22 -47.92 24.02
CA LYS A 236 -18.34 -49.07 23.12
C LYS A 236 -19.59 -48.90 22.24
N ALA A 237 -19.42 -48.97 20.93
CA ALA A 237 -20.53 -48.87 19.96
C ALA A 237 -21.53 -50.03 20.09
N ILE A 238 -21.04 -51.23 20.42
CA ILE A 238 -21.83 -52.45 20.60
C ILE A 238 -21.82 -52.85 22.08
N HIS A 239 -23.01 -53.04 22.66
CA HIS A 239 -23.19 -53.59 24.01
C HIS A 239 -24.10 -54.82 23.93
N ARG A 240 -23.62 -55.98 24.41
CA ARG A 240 -24.34 -57.27 24.36
C ARG A 240 -24.85 -57.64 22.95
N GLY A 241 -24.03 -57.41 21.93
CA GLY A 241 -24.36 -57.73 20.54
C GLY A 241 -25.36 -56.79 19.86
N LYS A 242 -25.85 -55.75 20.55
CA LYS A 242 -26.73 -54.73 19.98
C LYS A 242 -26.02 -53.37 19.91
N GLU A 243 -26.34 -52.60 18.88
CA GLU A 243 -25.87 -51.21 18.76
C GLU A 243 -26.45 -50.35 19.90
N THR A 244 -25.61 -49.50 20.47
CA THR A 244 -26.05 -48.54 21.49
C THR A 244 -26.81 -47.37 20.85
N LYS A 245 -27.81 -46.81 21.55
CA LYS A 245 -28.54 -45.62 21.06
C LYS A 245 -27.60 -44.44 20.77
N SER A 246 -26.54 -44.29 21.56
CA SER A 246 -25.49 -43.28 21.35
C SER A 246 -24.76 -43.49 20.01
N TYR A 247 -24.42 -44.73 19.67
CA TYR A 247 -23.79 -45.06 18.39
C TYR A 247 -24.73 -44.85 17.20
N ILE A 248 -26.00 -45.25 17.32
CA ILE A 248 -26.99 -45.05 16.26
C ILE A 248 -27.19 -43.55 15.97
N ASN A 249 -27.32 -42.72 17.01
CA ASN A 249 -27.47 -41.28 16.86
C ASN A 249 -26.21 -40.62 16.29
N TRP A 250 -25.03 -41.03 16.73
CA TRP A 250 -23.75 -40.57 16.18
C TRP A 250 -23.61 -40.95 14.71
N LYS A 251 -23.87 -42.21 14.35
CA LYS A 251 -23.82 -42.74 12.98
C LYS A 251 -24.79 -41.99 12.08
N LYS A 252 -26.01 -41.72 12.55
CA LYS A 252 -27.02 -40.92 11.84
C LYS A 252 -26.54 -39.48 11.60
N LYS A 253 -25.91 -38.86 12.61
CA LYS A 253 -25.37 -37.49 12.51
C LYS A 253 -24.19 -37.37 11.54
N GLN A 254 -23.34 -38.41 11.44
CA GLN A 254 -22.18 -38.41 10.55
C GLN A 254 -22.50 -38.81 9.11
N LEU A 255 -23.56 -39.62 8.88
CA LEU A 255 -23.92 -40.10 7.54
C LEU A 255 -25.01 -39.28 6.84
N LEU A 256 -25.92 -38.65 7.60
CA LEU A 256 -27.08 -37.89 7.07
C LEU A 256 -27.02 -36.38 7.32
N GLY A 257 -26.01 -35.90 8.07
CA GLY A 257 -25.70 -34.47 8.23
C GLY A 257 -24.56 -34.02 7.33
#